data_AF-A0A2V6MD80-F1
#
_entry.id   AF-A0A2V6MD80-F1
#
_cell.length_a   1.000
_cell.length_b   1.000
_cell.length_c   1.000
_cell.angle_alpha   90.00
_cell.angle_beta   90.00
_cell.angle_gamma   90.00
#
_symmetry.space_group_name_H-M   'P 1'
#
loop_
_entity.id
_entity.type
_entity.pdbx_description
1 polymer ?
#
loop_
_entity_poly.entity_id
_entity_poly.type
_entity_poly.pdbx_seq_one_letter_code
_entity_poly.pdbx_strand_id
1 'polypeptide(L)'
;MQKIGIYGGTFDPVHHAHLILARLALERFALERIVFIPTSLSPHKNASVATPEARLQMLRSAIEGEAQFEVNDCELQREPPSYTIDTVEKLRQKYQGAHLFLLIGDDNLAGLPSWRGFE
;
A
#
# COMPACT_ATOMS: atom_id res chain seq x y z
N MET A 1 -15.84 -14.81 1.53
CA MET A 1 -15.22 -13.82 2.43
C MET A 1 -14.23 -13.05 1.59
N GLN A 2 -14.33 -11.72 1.52
CA GLN A 2 -13.53 -10.93 0.58
C GLN A 2 -12.03 -11.06 0.88
N LYS A 3 -11.19 -11.18 -0.15
CA LYS A 3 -9.73 -11.18 -0.01
C LYS A 3 -9.16 -9.90 -0.61
N ILE A 4 -8.50 -9.09 0.20
CA ILE A 4 -8.03 -7.75 -0.20
C ILE A 4 -6.53 -7.64 0.06
N GLY A 5 -5.76 -7.31 -0.98
CA GLY A 5 -4.35 -6.98 -0.85
C GLY A 5 -4.16 -5.52 -0.46
N ILE A 6 -3.27 -5.25 0.47
CA ILE A 6 -2.82 -3.92 0.88
C ILE A 6 -1.38 -3.79 0.38
N TYR A 7 -1.13 -2.83 -0.50
CA TYR A 7 0.18 -2.62 -1.09
C TYR A 7 0.68 -1.21 -0.77
N GLY A 8 1.46 -1.11 0.31
CA GLY A 8 2.07 0.13 0.76
C GLY A 8 3.37 0.44 0.00
N GLY A 9 3.62 1.71 -0.26
CA GLY A 9 4.85 2.13 -0.91
C GLY A 9 4.96 3.64 -1.10
N THR A 10 6.19 4.11 -1.32
CA THR A 10 6.44 5.52 -1.62
C THR A 10 5.89 5.91 -2.99
N PHE A 11 6.03 5.05 -4.00
CA PHE A 11 5.59 5.30 -5.39
C PHE A 11 6.10 6.64 -5.94
N ASP A 12 7.43 6.79 -5.98
CA ASP A 12 8.11 8.04 -6.36
C ASP A 12 9.06 7.84 -7.56
N PRO A 13 8.53 7.67 -8.79
CA PRO A 13 7.12 7.50 -9.14
C PRO A 13 6.65 6.04 -9.08
N VAL A 14 5.33 5.82 -9.22
CA VAL A 14 4.81 4.49 -9.59
C VAL A 14 5.41 4.05 -10.94
N HIS A 15 5.61 2.75 -11.14
CA HIS A 15 6.23 2.19 -12.36
C HIS A 15 5.75 0.77 -12.59
N HIS A 16 6.05 0.19 -13.77
CA HIS A 16 5.50 -1.11 -14.18
C HIS A 16 5.79 -2.25 -13.20
N ALA A 17 6.96 -2.31 -12.57
CA ALA A 17 7.22 -3.38 -11.60
C ALA A 17 6.24 -3.37 -10.40
N HIS A 18 5.80 -2.20 -9.93
CA HIS A 18 4.75 -2.10 -8.90
C HIS A 18 3.43 -2.70 -9.40
N LEU A 19 3.03 -2.36 -10.62
CA LEU A 19 1.76 -2.81 -11.21
C LEU A 19 1.77 -4.31 -11.50
N ILE A 20 2.89 -4.83 -12.01
CA ILE A 20 3.10 -6.26 -12.26
C ILE A 20 3.02 -7.04 -10.95
N LEU A 21 3.67 -6.58 -9.88
CA LEU A 21 3.61 -7.23 -8.57
C LEU A 21 2.18 -7.23 -8.00
N ALA A 22 1.46 -6.11 -8.09
CA ALA A 22 0.06 -6.03 -7.68
C ALA A 22 -0.83 -7.01 -8.45
N ARG A 23 -0.67 -7.10 -9.78
CA ARG A 23 -1.40 -8.05 -10.63
C ARG A 23 -1.07 -9.50 -10.26
N LEU A 24 0.21 -9.81 -10.11
CA LEU A 24 0.66 -11.16 -9.75
C LEU A 24 0.12 -11.58 -8.38
N ALA A 25 0.11 -10.69 -7.39
CA ALA A 25 -0.47 -10.99 -6.08
C ALA A 25 -1.98 -11.21 -6.17
N LEU A 26 -2.67 -10.37 -6.95
CA LEU A 26 -4.11 -10.51 -7.19
C LEU A 26 -4.44 -11.89 -7.77
N GLU A 27 -3.74 -12.30 -8.81
CA GLU A 27 -3.95 -13.59 -9.48
C GLU A 27 -3.54 -14.78 -8.60
N ARG A 28 -2.34 -14.75 -8.02
CA ARG A 28 -1.78 -15.89 -7.26
C ARG A 28 -2.54 -16.20 -5.98
N PHE A 29 -3.04 -15.18 -5.29
CA PHE A 29 -3.76 -15.34 -4.02
C PHE A 29 -5.28 -15.28 -4.20
N ALA A 30 -5.76 -15.16 -5.44
CA ALA A 30 -7.16 -14.98 -5.81
C ALA A 30 -7.80 -13.82 -5.01
N LEU A 31 -7.12 -12.67 -5.00
CA LEU A 31 -7.60 -11.47 -4.34
C LEU A 31 -8.70 -10.84 -5.20
N GLU A 32 -9.72 -10.29 -4.56
CA GLU A 32 -10.77 -9.56 -5.26
C GLU A 32 -10.29 -8.15 -5.64
N ARG A 33 -9.36 -7.59 -4.85
CA ARG A 33 -8.86 -6.23 -5.02
C ARG A 33 -7.45 -6.05 -4.45
N ILE A 34 -6.68 -5.14 -5.04
CA ILE A 34 -5.49 -4.53 -4.44
C ILE A 34 -5.77 -3.08 -4.09
N VAL A 35 -5.45 -2.68 -2.87
CA VAL A 35 -5.51 -1.30 -2.39
C VAL A 35 -4.09 -0.78 -2.25
N PHE A 36 -3.70 0.14 -3.12
CA PHE A 36 -2.43 0.83 -3.05
C PHE A 36 -2.48 1.94 -1.99
N ILE A 37 -1.49 1.98 -1.10
CA ILE A 37 -1.37 2.97 -0.03
C ILE A 37 -0.10 3.80 -0.25
N PRO A 38 -0.20 5.00 -0.83
CA PRO A 38 0.95 5.89 -0.95
C PRO A 38 1.36 6.43 0.42
N THR A 39 2.60 6.16 0.81
CA THR A 39 3.15 6.54 2.11
C THR A 39 3.46 8.03 2.19
N SER A 40 3.19 8.67 3.34
CA SER A 40 3.53 10.09 3.56
C SER A 40 5.02 10.29 3.78
N LEU A 41 5.54 9.67 4.84
CA LEU A 41 6.97 9.49 5.12
C LEU A 41 7.14 8.12 5.78
N SER A 42 7.95 7.25 5.17
CA SER A 42 8.32 5.98 5.81
C SER A 42 9.40 6.27 6.86
N PRO A 43 9.28 5.74 8.09
CA PRO A 43 10.27 5.95 9.15
C PRO A 43 11.67 5.38 8.80
N HIS A 44 11.77 4.58 7.73
CA HIS A 44 12.99 3.89 7.32
C HIS A 44 13.57 4.40 5.98
N LYS A 45 13.01 5.47 5.39
CA LYS A 45 13.45 6.00 4.07
C LYS A 45 13.66 7.52 4.09
N ASN A 46 14.49 8.00 3.18
CA ASN A 46 14.65 9.43 2.90
C ASN A 46 13.34 10.03 2.35
N ALA A 47 13.22 11.36 2.44
CA ALA A 47 12.09 12.10 1.86
C ALA A 47 11.97 11.84 0.35
N SER A 48 10.73 11.78 -0.14
CA SER A 48 10.41 11.66 -1.57
C SER A 48 10.80 12.91 -2.35
N VAL A 49 11.14 12.73 -3.62
CA VAL A 49 11.40 13.80 -4.59
C VAL A 49 10.07 14.43 -5.04
N ALA A 50 9.08 13.61 -5.42
CA ALA A 50 7.75 14.12 -5.77
C ALA A 50 6.88 14.38 -4.54
N THR A 51 6.03 15.41 -4.62
CA THR A 51 5.09 15.75 -3.54
C THR A 51 4.08 14.63 -3.32
N PRO A 52 3.50 14.50 -2.11
CA PRO A 52 2.41 13.55 -1.85
C PRO A 52 1.29 13.60 -2.89
N GLU A 53 0.88 14.80 -3.30
CA GLU A 53 -0.19 15.04 -4.27
C GLU A 53 0.21 14.53 -5.65
N ALA A 54 1.43 14.81 -6.10
CA ALA A 54 1.94 14.34 -7.38
C ALA A 54 2.02 12.81 -7.42
N ARG A 55 2.51 12.17 -6.35
CA ARG A 55 2.56 10.70 -6.24
C ARG A 55 1.17 10.08 -6.26
N LEU A 56 0.22 10.67 -5.53
CA LEU A 56 -1.17 10.24 -5.54
C LEU A 56 -1.81 10.35 -6.94
N GLN A 57 -1.57 11.45 -7.65
CA GLN A 57 -2.06 11.65 -9.01
C GLN A 57 -1.44 10.63 -9.98
N MET A 58 -0.12 10.47 -9.97
CA MET A 58 0.57 9.48 -10.80
C MET A 58 0.04 8.06 -10.55
N LEU A 59 -0.17 7.70 -9.29
CA LEU A 59 -0.71 6.40 -8.92
C LEU A 59 -2.15 6.20 -9.39
N ARG A 60 -3.03 7.21 -9.26
CA ARG A 60 -4.40 7.16 -9.79
C ARG A 60 -4.42 7.01 -11.30
N SER A 61 -3.61 7.76 -12.03
CA SER A 61 -3.48 7.63 -13.49
C SER A 61 -2.93 6.27 -13.90
N ALA A 62 -1.96 5.73 -13.16
CA ALA A 62 -1.36 4.43 -13.48
C ALA A 62 -2.31 3.24 -13.31
N ILE A 63 -3.40 3.39 -12.56
CA ILE A 63 -4.42 2.34 -12.36
C ILE A 63 -5.77 2.69 -12.99
N GLU A 64 -5.83 3.73 -13.82
CA GLU A 64 -7.07 4.13 -14.49
C GLU A 64 -7.61 2.99 -15.37
N GLY A 65 -8.90 2.68 -15.23
CA GLY A 65 -9.54 1.56 -15.94
C GLY A 65 -9.36 0.19 -15.29
N GLU A 66 -8.54 0.06 -14.24
CA GLU A 66 -8.31 -1.21 -13.55
C GLU A 66 -9.30 -1.42 -12.39
N ALA A 67 -10.43 -2.07 -12.68
CA ALA A 67 -11.56 -2.22 -11.73
C ALA A 67 -11.21 -2.94 -10.41
N GLN A 68 -10.12 -3.71 -10.38
CA GLN A 68 -9.66 -4.44 -9.20
C GLN A 68 -8.54 -3.72 -8.44
N PHE A 69 -8.12 -2.54 -8.89
CA PHE A 69 -7.13 -1.71 -8.21
C PHE A 69 -7.81 -0.46 -7.63
N GLU A 70 -7.43 -0.11 -6.41
CA GLU A 70 -7.94 1.05 -5.69
C GLU A 70 -6.76 1.80 -5.07
N VAL A 71 -6.82 3.14 -5.01
CA VAL A 71 -5.87 3.94 -4.22
C VAL A 71 -6.56 4.43 -2.96
N ASN A 72 -5.91 4.31 -1.82
CA ASN A 72 -6.37 4.90 -0.56
C ASN A 72 -5.27 5.77 0.05
N ASP A 73 -5.52 7.07 0.10
CA ASP A 73 -4.59 8.12 0.53
C ASP A 73 -4.56 8.32 2.05
N CYS A 74 -5.08 7.38 2.84
CA CYS A 74 -5.19 7.53 4.29
C CYS A 74 -3.88 7.82 5.04
N GLU A 75 -2.73 7.42 4.49
CA GLU A 75 -1.41 7.76 5.04
C GLU A 75 -1.00 9.20 4.74
N LEU A 76 -1.42 9.76 3.60
CA LEU A 76 -1.14 11.15 3.22
C LEU A 76 -1.98 12.15 4.04
N GLN A 77 -3.13 11.71 4.54
CA GLN A 77 -4.06 12.53 5.34
C GLN A 77 -3.74 12.54 6.85
N ARG A 78 -2.64 11.91 7.28
CA ARG A 78 -2.23 11.80 8.70
C ARG A 78 -0.87 12.44 8.91
N GLU A 79 -0.61 12.88 10.14
CA GLU A 79 0.72 13.36 10.51
C GLU A 79 1.76 12.24 10.36
N PRO A 80 2.95 12.53 9.80
CA PRO A 80 4.02 11.56 9.66
C PRO A 80 4.65 11.19 11.02
N PRO A 81 5.31 10.02 11.14
CA PRO A 81 5.51 9.02 10.09
C PRO A 81 4.31 8.08 9.92
N SER A 82 4.23 7.44 8.75
CA SER A 82 3.23 6.40 8.50
C SER A 82 3.67 5.06 9.09
N TYR A 83 2.90 4.54 10.06
CA TYR A 83 3.08 3.18 10.58
C TYR A 83 2.08 2.22 9.93
N THR A 84 2.57 1.05 9.49
CA THR A 84 1.74 0.05 8.81
C THR A 84 0.63 -0.50 9.69
N ILE A 85 0.85 -0.65 11.01
CA ILE A 85 -0.19 -1.13 11.94
C ILE A 85 -1.42 -0.22 11.93
N ASP A 86 -1.21 1.10 12.01
CA ASP A 86 -2.30 2.08 12.01
C ASP A 86 -3.09 2.02 10.67
N THR A 87 -2.40 1.76 9.56
CA THR A 87 -3.01 1.58 8.24
C THR A 87 -3.82 0.30 8.17
N VAL A 88 -3.28 -0.83 8.62
CA VAL A 88 -3.97 -2.12 8.61
C VAL A 88 -5.21 -2.07 9.50
N GLU A 89 -5.16 -1.45 10.67
CA GLU A 89 -6.32 -1.28 11.56
C GLU A 89 -7.43 -0.46 10.89
N LYS A 90 -7.07 0.67 10.25
CA LYS A 90 -8.02 1.51 9.52
C LYS A 90 -8.67 0.73 8.35
N LEU A 91 -7.91 -0.06 7.62
CA LEU A 91 -8.44 -0.86 6.51
C LEU A 91 -9.26 -2.06 7.00
N ARG A 92 -8.94 -2.64 8.16
CA ARG A 92 -9.75 -3.69 8.79
C ARG A 92 -11.13 -3.17 9.18
N GLN A 93 -11.24 -1.93 9.64
CA GLN A 93 -12.51 -1.27 9.90
C GLN A 93 -13.28 -0.99 8.60
N LYS A 94 -12.59 -0.47 7.55
CA LYS A 94 -13.20 -0.18 6.25
C LYS A 94 -13.76 -1.42 5.55
N TYR A 95 -13.01 -2.53 5.60
CA TYR A 95 -13.35 -3.79 4.94
C TYR A 95 -13.73 -4.85 5.98
N GLN A 96 -14.74 -4.56 6.79
CA GLN A 96 -15.18 -5.44 7.86
C GLN A 96 -15.55 -6.84 7.32
N GLY A 97 -14.94 -7.87 7.90
CA GLY A 97 -15.14 -9.27 7.48
C GLY A 97 -14.32 -9.69 6.27
N ALA A 98 -13.44 -8.85 5.71
CA ALA A 98 -12.48 -9.25 4.70
C ALA A 98 -11.22 -9.90 5.32
N HIS A 99 -10.60 -10.82 4.58
CA HIS A 99 -9.25 -11.29 4.83
C HIS A 99 -8.26 -10.33 4.16
N LEU A 100 -7.45 -9.66 4.97
CA LEU A 100 -6.46 -8.69 4.49
C LEU A 100 -5.11 -9.36 4.28
N PHE A 101 -4.48 -9.10 3.13
CA PHE A 101 -3.15 -9.56 2.77
C PHE A 101 -2.23 -8.35 2.69
N LEU A 102 -1.18 -8.29 3.51
CA LEU A 102 -0.19 -7.22 3.42
C LEU A 102 0.92 -7.63 2.45
N LEU A 103 1.12 -6.85 1.39
CA LEU A 103 2.20 -7.06 0.42
C LEU A 103 3.42 -6.25 0.86
N ILE A 104 4.54 -6.94 1.11
CA ILE A 104 5.83 -6.33 1.44
C ILE A 104 6.91 -6.85 0.49
N GLY A 105 7.92 -6.01 0.24
CA GLY A 105 9.11 -6.45 -0.48
C GLY A 105 10.02 -7.29 0.40
N ASP A 106 10.80 -8.17 -0.21
CA ASP A 106 11.79 -9.01 0.47
C ASP A 106 12.84 -8.19 1.24
N ASP A 107 13.18 -7.01 0.72
CA ASP A 107 14.04 -6.02 1.36
C ASP A 107 13.55 -5.57 2.75
N ASN A 108 12.24 -5.69 3.01
CA ASN A 108 11.65 -5.32 4.30
C ASN A 108 11.67 -6.48 5.31
N LEU A 109 11.90 -7.72 4.87
CA LEU A 109 11.74 -8.91 5.71
C LEU A 109 12.70 -8.91 6.90
N ALA A 110 13.97 -8.57 6.67
CA ALA A 110 14.98 -8.53 7.73
C ALA A 110 14.68 -7.45 8.79
N GLY A 111 14.03 -6.35 8.39
CA GLY A 111 13.65 -5.25 9.28
C GLY A 111 12.24 -5.38 9.86
N LEU A 112 11.45 -6.38 9.43
CA LEU A 112 10.05 -6.53 9.82
C LEU A 112 9.86 -6.61 11.35
N PRO A 113 10.72 -7.28 12.14
CA PRO A 113 10.59 -7.29 13.60
C PRO A 113 10.76 -5.92 14.27
N SER A 114 11.33 -4.94 13.58
CA SER A 114 11.46 -3.56 14.10
C SER A 114 10.24 -2.68 13.80
N TRP A 115 9.25 -3.19 13.06
CA TRP A 115 8.05 -2.42 12.74
C TRP A 115 7.21 -2.22 14.00
N ARG A 116 6.65 -1.02 14.12
CA ARG A 116 5.73 -0.70 15.22
C ARG A 116 4.51 -1.62 15.17
N GLY A 117 4.22 -2.32 16.26
CA GLY A 117 3.10 -3.25 16.34
C GLY A 117 3.30 -4.52 15.50
N PHE A 118 4.52 -5.03 15.46
CA PHE A 118 4.85 -6.26 14.72
C PHE A 118 4.21 -7.52 15.31
N GLU A 119 4.10 -7.61 16.65
CA GLU A 119 3.43 -8.72 17.37
C GLU A 119 1.90 -8.69 17.20
#